data_AF-A0A7W6FPX2-F1
#
_entry.id   AF-A0A7W6FPX2-F1
#
_cell.length_a   1.000
_cell.length_b   1.000
_cell.length_c   1.000
_cell.angle_alpha   90.00
_cell.angle_beta   90.00
_cell.angle_gamma   90.00
#
_symmetry.space_group_name_H-M   'P 1'
#
loop_
_entity.id
_entity.type
_entity.pdbx_description
1 polymer ?
#
loop_
_entity_poly.entity_id
_entity_poly.type
_entity_poly.pdbx_seq_one_letter_code
_entity_poly.pdbx_strand_id
1 'polypeptide(L)'
;MSGARQADALRGPNALRGEASLVVRGERLMLRPSFAALVAAEEELGPLFALVERAGAGELRLAEMIALFWHCRHGWPEAIGRADLGEAVAAQGLVAATPALKAVLRQILAGAG
;
A
#
# COMPACT_ATOMS: atom_id res chain seq x y z
N MET A 1 21.09 8.75 -13.08
CA MET A 1 20.08 8.12 -12.19
C MET A 1 18.65 8.09 -12.75
N SER A 2 18.41 8.47 -14.02
CA SER A 2 17.06 8.56 -14.61
C SER A 2 16.50 7.22 -15.12
N GLY A 3 17.34 6.35 -15.69
CA GLY A 3 16.89 5.10 -16.32
C GLY A 3 16.37 4.01 -15.37
N ALA A 4 16.90 3.90 -14.15
CA ALA A 4 16.50 2.86 -13.20
C ALA A 4 15.10 3.10 -12.60
N ARG A 5 14.72 4.37 -12.35
CA ARG A 5 13.39 4.71 -11.85
C ARG A 5 12.30 4.50 -12.91
N GLN A 6 12.62 4.74 -14.18
CA GLN A 6 11.69 4.56 -15.28
C GLN A 6 11.43 3.09 -15.63
N ALA A 7 12.45 2.22 -15.46
CA ALA A 7 12.28 0.77 -15.57
C ALA A 7 11.39 0.18 -14.46
N ASP A 8 11.47 0.71 -13.24
CA ASP A 8 10.60 0.30 -12.12
C ASP A 8 9.14 0.73 -12.30
N ALA A 9 8.90 1.86 -12.96
CA ALA A 9 7.54 2.34 -13.26
C ALA A 9 6.80 1.45 -14.29
N LEU A 10 7.53 0.75 -15.17
CA LEU A 10 6.94 -0.09 -16.23
C LEU A 10 6.76 -1.56 -15.81
N ARG A 11 7.39 -2.01 -14.72
CA ARG A 11 7.25 -3.41 -14.25
C ARG A 11 5.99 -3.60 -13.40
N GLY A 12 5.42 -4.81 -13.42
CA GLY A 12 4.37 -5.20 -12.47
C GLY A 12 4.94 -5.48 -11.07
N PRO A 13 4.10 -5.53 -10.02
CA PRO A 13 4.56 -5.83 -8.66
C PRO A 13 5.17 -7.23 -8.58
N ASN A 14 6.33 -7.35 -7.93
CA ASN A 14 6.96 -8.63 -7.64
C ASN A 14 6.55 -9.17 -6.25
N ALA A 15 5.76 -10.23 -6.23
CA ALA A 15 5.28 -10.87 -4.99
C ALA A 15 6.43 -11.41 -4.10
N LEU A 16 7.55 -11.85 -4.68
CA LEU A 16 8.74 -12.31 -3.93
C LEU A 16 9.48 -11.15 -3.26
N ARG A 17 9.18 -9.90 -3.62
CA ARG A 17 9.70 -8.69 -2.96
C ARG A 17 8.69 -8.05 -2.02
N GLY A 18 7.54 -8.71 -1.84
CA GLY A 18 6.40 -8.19 -1.11
C GLY A 18 5.76 -6.97 -1.77
N GLU A 19 5.91 -6.80 -3.08
CA GLU A 19 5.34 -5.66 -3.79
C GLU A 19 3.86 -5.89 -4.07
N ALA A 20 3.07 -4.83 -3.91
CA ALA A 20 1.71 -4.71 -4.42
C ALA A 20 1.61 -3.43 -5.24
N SER A 21 0.51 -3.23 -5.97
CA SER A 21 0.30 -2.00 -6.71
C SER A 21 -1.16 -1.56 -6.69
N LEU A 22 -1.37 -0.26 -6.81
CA LEU A 22 -2.67 0.38 -7.00
C LEU A 22 -2.56 1.49 -8.04
N VAL A 23 -3.69 2.03 -8.48
CA VAL A 23 -3.73 3.15 -9.42
C VAL A 23 -4.05 4.44 -8.66
N VAL A 24 -3.25 5.48 -8.85
CA VAL A 24 -3.47 6.82 -8.30
C VAL A 24 -3.24 7.84 -9.42
N ARG A 25 -4.22 8.72 -9.67
CA ARG A 25 -4.19 9.68 -10.79
C ARG A 25 -3.90 9.04 -12.17
N GLY A 26 -4.35 7.80 -12.37
CA GLY A 26 -4.12 7.03 -13.60
C GLY A 26 -2.74 6.35 -13.69
N GLU A 27 -1.86 6.59 -12.72
CA GLU A 27 -0.53 5.97 -12.64
C GLU A 27 -0.56 4.73 -11.77
N ARG A 28 0.12 3.65 -12.20
CA ARG A 28 0.33 2.47 -11.37
C ARG A 28 1.47 2.73 -10.39
N LEU A 29 1.17 2.74 -9.10
CA LEU A 29 2.12 3.00 -8.03
C LEU A 29 2.32 1.76 -7.16
N MET A 30 3.55 1.60 -6.64
CA MET A 30 3.98 0.41 -5.92
C MET A 30 3.88 0.57 -4.41
N LEU A 31 3.45 -0.48 -3.72
CA LEU A 31 3.52 -0.62 -2.27
C LEU A 31 4.55 -1.68 -1.92
N ARG A 32 5.32 -1.46 -0.86
CA ARG A 32 6.27 -2.41 -0.29
C ARG A 32 6.31 -2.29 1.25
N PRO A 33 5.78 -3.28 1.99
CA PRO A 33 5.79 -3.30 3.44
C PRO A 33 7.18 -3.69 3.99
N SER A 34 8.14 -2.78 3.86
CA SER A 34 9.46 -2.91 4.49
C SER A 34 9.38 -2.75 6.01
N PHE A 35 10.40 -3.18 6.75
CA PHE A 35 10.46 -3.01 8.21
C PHE A 35 10.16 -1.56 8.64
N ALA A 36 10.85 -0.57 8.06
CA ALA A 36 10.65 0.84 8.40
C ALA A 36 9.22 1.33 8.08
N ALA A 37 8.64 0.86 6.96
CA ALA A 37 7.26 1.19 6.61
C ALA A 37 6.26 0.59 7.61
N LEU A 38 6.49 -0.64 8.06
CA LEU A 38 5.63 -1.33 9.02
C LEU A 38 5.70 -0.70 10.41
N VAL A 39 6.88 -0.30 10.87
CA VAL A 39 7.04 0.45 12.12
C VAL A 39 6.30 1.79 12.05
N ALA A 40 6.49 2.56 10.98
CA ALA A 40 5.80 3.84 10.79
C ALA A 40 4.27 3.68 10.70
N ALA A 41 3.81 2.60 10.06
CA ALA A 41 2.39 2.26 10.03
C ALA A 41 1.86 1.92 11.43
N GLU A 42 2.59 1.13 12.22
CA GLU A 42 2.21 0.75 13.57
C GLU A 42 2.17 1.95 14.53
N GLU A 43 3.08 2.91 14.39
CA GLU A 43 3.07 4.17 15.15
C GLU A 43 1.79 4.98 14.94
N GLU A 44 1.23 4.97 13.73
CA GLU A 44 -0.01 5.70 13.41
C GLU A 44 -1.29 4.88 13.64
N LEU A 45 -1.26 3.58 13.31
CA LEU A 45 -2.43 2.70 13.27
C LEU A 45 -2.64 1.89 14.56
N GLY A 46 -1.63 1.88 15.43
CA GLY A 46 -1.52 0.91 16.50
C GLY A 46 -1.10 -0.49 15.99
N PRO A 47 -1.17 -1.51 16.86
CA PRO A 47 -0.59 -2.83 16.59
C PRO A 47 -1.03 -3.44 15.26
N LEU A 48 -0.08 -3.94 14.47
CA LEU A 48 -0.38 -4.51 13.15
C LEU A 48 -1.30 -5.73 13.21
N PHE A 49 -1.22 -6.56 14.25
CA PHE A 49 -2.16 -7.66 14.45
C PHE A 49 -3.59 -7.18 14.65
N ALA A 50 -3.80 -6.13 15.46
CA ALA A 50 -5.13 -5.56 15.66
C ALA A 50 -5.69 -4.96 14.36
N LEU A 51 -4.83 -4.35 13.52
CA LEU A 51 -5.20 -3.86 12.20
C LEU A 51 -5.68 -5.00 11.28
N VAL A 52 -4.93 -6.12 11.26
CA VAL A 52 -5.28 -7.30 10.47
C VAL A 52 -6.60 -7.91 10.94
N GLU A 53 -6.82 -8.01 12.24
CA GLU A 53 -8.07 -8.53 12.81
C GLU A 53 -9.27 -7.66 12.39
N ARG A 54 -9.17 -6.33 12.49
CA ARG A 54 -10.20 -5.40 11.98
C ARG A 54 -10.48 -5.62 10.50
N ALA A 55 -9.44 -5.82 9.69
CA ALA A 55 -9.60 -6.10 8.26
C ALA A 55 -10.32 -7.42 8.01
N GLY A 56 -9.98 -8.49 8.74
CA GLY A 56 -10.65 -9.79 8.65
C GLY A 56 -12.11 -9.76 9.12
N ALA A 57 -12.42 -8.91 10.11
CA ALA A 57 -13.77 -8.69 10.63
C ALA A 57 -14.63 -7.75 9.76
N GLY A 58 -14.06 -7.11 8.73
CA GLY A 58 -14.77 -6.12 7.92
C GLY A 58 -14.95 -4.76 8.60
N GLU A 59 -14.16 -4.48 9.64
CA GLU A 59 -14.21 -3.26 10.45
C GLU A 59 -13.11 -2.25 10.09
N LEU A 60 -12.24 -2.59 9.13
CA LEU A 60 -11.17 -1.71 8.69
C LEU A 60 -11.73 -0.41 8.09
N ARG A 61 -11.39 0.72 8.71
CA ARG A 61 -11.81 2.03 8.25
C ARG A 61 -11.03 2.43 6.99
N LEU A 62 -11.67 3.22 6.13
CA LEU A 62 -11.01 3.78 4.95
C LEU A 62 -9.73 4.53 5.32
N ALA A 63 -9.76 5.39 6.35
CA ALA A 63 -8.58 6.13 6.78
C ALA A 63 -7.40 5.22 7.20
N GLU A 64 -7.69 4.05 7.79
CA GLU A 64 -6.67 3.08 8.19
C GLU A 64 -6.05 2.39 6.97
N MET A 65 -6.87 2.03 5.98
CA MET A 65 -6.39 1.52 4.69
C MET A 65 -5.48 2.52 3.98
N ILE A 66 -5.89 3.79 3.94
CA ILE A 66 -5.10 4.87 3.33
C ILE A 66 -3.79 5.09 4.09
N ALA A 67 -3.79 5.06 5.42
CA ALA A 67 -2.57 5.17 6.22
C ALA A 67 -1.60 4.03 5.93
N LEU A 68 -2.10 2.79 5.90
CA LEU A 68 -1.29 1.61 5.62
C LEU A 68 -0.63 1.69 4.25
N PHE A 69 -1.40 2.04 3.21
CA PHE A 69 -0.87 2.24 1.87
C PHE A 69 0.13 3.40 1.81
N TRP A 70 -0.16 4.50 2.49
CA TRP A 70 0.72 5.67 2.53
C TRP A 70 2.09 5.34 3.09
N HIS A 71 2.15 4.59 4.20
CA HIS A 71 3.41 4.16 4.81
C HIS A 71 4.13 3.11 3.96
N CYS A 72 3.39 2.26 3.26
CA CYS A 72 3.96 1.27 2.35
C CYS A 72 4.37 1.82 0.98
N ARG A 73 4.26 3.12 0.68
CA ARG A 73 4.62 3.67 -0.64
C ARG A 73 6.07 3.34 -1.04
N HIS A 74 6.29 2.96 -2.29
CA HIS A 74 7.62 2.64 -2.80
C HIS A 74 7.90 3.34 -4.13
N GLY A 75 8.82 4.31 -4.12
CA GLY A 75 9.25 5.01 -5.33
C GLY A 75 8.20 5.95 -5.94
N TRP A 76 7.24 6.42 -5.14
CA TRP A 76 6.18 7.31 -5.62
C TRP A 76 6.76 8.69 -6.03
N PRO A 77 6.18 9.35 -7.05
CA PRO A 77 6.47 10.75 -7.33
C PRO A 77 6.17 11.65 -6.12
N GLU A 78 7.04 12.62 -5.84
CA GLU A 78 6.84 13.57 -4.72
C GLU A 78 5.56 14.40 -4.86
N ALA A 79 5.08 14.61 -6.08
CA ALA A 79 3.85 15.35 -6.37
C ALA A 79 2.57 14.59 -5.97
N ILE A 80 2.65 13.29 -5.67
CA ILE A 80 1.50 12.47 -5.26
C ILE A 80 1.43 12.46 -3.73
N GLY A 81 0.44 13.17 -3.20
CA GLY A 81 0.18 13.27 -1.78
C GLY A 81 -0.77 12.21 -1.24
N ARG A 82 -0.91 12.18 0.08
CA ARG A 82 -1.81 11.27 0.78
C ARG A 82 -3.29 11.56 0.46
N ALA A 83 -3.61 12.82 0.21
CA ALA A 83 -4.92 13.23 -0.26
C ALA A 83 -5.23 12.65 -1.65
N ASP A 84 -4.28 12.72 -2.60
CA ASP A 84 -4.45 12.13 -3.94
C ASP A 84 -4.73 10.62 -3.86
N LEU A 85 -4.05 9.91 -2.96
CA LEU A 85 -4.31 8.49 -2.68
C LEU A 85 -5.74 8.28 -2.17
N GLY A 86 -6.18 9.08 -1.18
CA GLY A 86 -7.54 9.00 -0.64
C GLY A 86 -8.61 9.22 -1.71
N GLU A 87 -8.47 10.29 -2.50
CA GLU A 87 -9.38 10.62 -3.60
C GLU A 87 -9.38 9.52 -4.68
N ALA A 88 -8.21 8.98 -5.02
CA ALA A 88 -8.11 7.89 -6.00
C ALA A 88 -8.85 6.63 -5.54
N VAL A 89 -8.72 6.24 -4.26
CA VAL A 89 -9.44 5.09 -3.70
C VAL A 89 -10.95 5.38 -3.61
N ALA A 90 -11.35 6.59 -3.23
CA ALA A 90 -12.75 6.99 -3.20
C ALA A 90 -13.40 6.94 -4.59
N ALA A 91 -12.70 7.45 -5.61
CA ALA A 91 -13.19 7.48 -6.99
C ALA A 91 -13.27 6.08 -7.63
N GLN A 92 -12.34 5.18 -7.31
CA GLN A 92 -12.29 3.81 -7.86
C GLN A 92 -13.15 2.82 -7.06
N GLY A 93 -13.46 3.15 -5.81
CA GLY A 93 -14.16 2.28 -4.86
C GLY A 93 -13.27 1.26 -4.16
N LEU A 94 -13.73 0.77 -3.00
CA LEU A 94 -12.97 -0.16 -2.13
C LEU A 94 -12.66 -1.50 -2.82
N VAL A 95 -13.53 -1.96 -3.71
CA VAL A 95 -13.34 -3.21 -4.46
C VAL A 95 -12.05 -3.15 -5.29
N ALA A 96 -11.75 -2.01 -5.92
CA ALA A 96 -10.54 -1.83 -6.70
C ALA A 96 -9.27 -1.80 -5.84
N ALA A 97 -9.36 -1.31 -4.59
CA ALA A 97 -8.25 -1.28 -3.64
C ALA A 97 -8.00 -2.62 -2.92
N THR A 98 -9.00 -3.50 -2.88
CA THR A 98 -8.98 -4.77 -2.13
C THR A 98 -7.83 -5.72 -2.54
N PRO A 99 -7.47 -5.89 -3.82
CA PRO A 99 -6.32 -6.74 -4.19
C PRO A 99 -5.00 -6.26 -3.58
N ALA A 100 -4.75 -4.95 -3.60
CA ALA A 100 -3.55 -4.36 -2.98
C ALA A 100 -3.57 -4.55 -1.46
N LEU A 101 -4.73 -4.34 -0.82
CA LEU A 101 -4.91 -4.59 0.61
C LEU A 101 -4.60 -6.03 0.99
N LYS A 102 -5.18 -7.00 0.29
CA LYS A 102 -4.95 -8.44 0.52
C LYS A 102 -3.47 -8.79 0.39
N ALA A 103 -2.79 -8.24 -0.61
CA ALA A 103 -1.36 -8.47 -0.80
C ALA A 103 -0.54 -7.91 0.38
N VAL A 104 -0.80 -6.68 0.82
CA VAL A 104 -0.09 -6.06 1.95
C VAL A 104 -0.37 -6.80 3.26
N LEU A 105 -1.62 -7.13 3.58
CA LEU A 105 -1.96 -7.86 4.81
C LEU A 105 -1.32 -9.26 4.84
N ARG A 106 -1.30 -9.96 3.70
CA ARG A 106 -0.58 -11.24 3.58
C ARG A 106 0.91 -11.06 3.86
N GLN A 107 1.53 -10.01 3.34
CA GLN A 107 2.95 -9.74 3.56
C GLN A 107 3.26 -9.40 5.02
N ILE A 108 2.36 -8.68 5.71
CA ILE A 108 2.49 -8.42 7.15
C ILE A 108 2.49 -9.75 7.94
N LEU A 109 1.60 -10.67 7.58
CA LEU A 109 1.43 -11.94 8.31
C LEU A 109 2.48 -13.01 7.98
N ALA A 110 2.88 -13.11 6.71
CA ALA A 110 3.69 -14.21 6.21
C ALA A 110 5.12 -13.81 5.81
N GLY A 111 5.42 -12.50 5.81
CA GLY A 111 6.66 -11.96 5.25
C GLY A 111 6.74 -12.02 3.72
N ALA A 112 7.84 -11.51 3.18
CA ALA A 112 8.22 -11.72 1.78
C ALA A 112 8.89 -13.09 1.67
N GLY A 113 8.19 -14.05 1.05
CA GLY A 113 8.71 -15.39 0.79
C GLY A 113 9.88 -15.40 -0.18
#